data_AF-A0A2X1NKM0-F1
#
_entry.id   AF-A0A2X1NKM0-F1
#
_cell.length_a   1.000
_cell.length_b   1.000
_cell.length_c   1.000
_cell.angle_alpha   90.00
_cell.angle_beta   90.00
_cell.angle_gamma   90.00
#
_symmetry.space_group_name_H-M   'P 1'
#
loop_
_entity.id
_entity.type
_entity.pdbx_description
1 polymer ?
#
loop_
_entity_poly.entity_id
_entity_poly.type
_entity_poly.pdbx_seq_one_letter_code
_entity_poly.pdbx_strand_id
1 'polypeptide(L)'
;MKVATGGIAKCTQYGNNGTLSVSDGAIATDIVQSEGGAISLSTLATVNGRHPEGEFSVDKGYACGLLLENGGNLRVLEGHRAEKIILDQEGGLLVNGTTSAVVVDEGGELLVYPGGEASNCEINQGGVLCWPGKPVIRCLLVAP
;
A
#
# COMPACT_ATOMS: atom_id res chain seq x y z
N MET A 1 16.85 -1.51 -2.40
CA MET A 1 16.87 -2.79 -3.17
C MET A 1 15.79 -2.75 -4.24
N LYS A 2 16.05 -3.31 -5.42
CA LYS A 2 15.06 -3.44 -6.50
C LYS A 2 14.95 -4.90 -6.93
N VAL A 3 13.74 -5.43 -7.00
CA VAL A 3 13.43 -6.72 -7.63
C VAL A 3 12.83 -6.41 -8.99
N ALA A 4 13.57 -6.72 -10.05
CA ALA A 4 13.13 -6.49 -11.43
C ALA A 4 12.08 -7.53 -11.86
N THR A 5 11.34 -7.25 -12.93
CA THR A 5 10.35 -8.16 -13.53
C THR A 5 10.97 -9.53 -13.81
N GLY A 6 10.27 -10.60 -13.41
CA GLY A 6 10.76 -11.98 -13.47
C GLY A 6 11.84 -12.32 -12.43
N GLY A 7 12.30 -11.34 -11.66
CA GLY A 7 13.25 -11.52 -10.57
C GLY A 7 12.59 -12.16 -9.35
N ILE A 8 13.41 -12.89 -8.58
CA ILE A 8 13.01 -13.55 -7.34
C ILE A 8 13.91 -13.04 -6.21
N ALA A 9 13.29 -12.48 -5.18
CA ALA A 9 13.95 -12.17 -3.92
C ALA A 9 13.31 -13.01 -2.80
N LYS A 10 14.12 -13.46 -1.85
CA LYS A 10 13.66 -14.19 -0.67
C LYS A 10 14.39 -13.69 0.56
N CYS A 11 13.77 -13.81 1.73
CA CYS A 11 14.39 -13.46 3.02
C CYS A 11 14.99 -12.05 3.04
N THR A 12 14.29 -11.10 2.43
CA THR A 12 14.76 -9.71 2.35
C THR A 12 14.37 -8.97 3.61
N GLN A 13 15.33 -8.37 4.30
CA GLN A 13 15.09 -7.46 5.41
C GLN A 13 15.51 -6.04 5.02
N TYR A 14 14.63 -5.08 5.27
CA TYR A 14 14.91 -3.65 5.17
C TYR A 14 14.24 -2.93 6.33
N GLY A 15 14.69 -1.72 6.64
CA GLY A 15 14.17 -0.88 7.70
C GLY A 15 14.57 0.56 7.44
N ASN A 16 14.76 1.35 8.49
CA ASN A 16 15.15 2.77 8.44
C ASN A 16 16.01 3.18 7.22
N ASN A 17 15.46 4.06 6.36
CA ASN A 17 16.01 4.57 5.09
C ASN A 17 16.23 3.53 3.98
N GLY A 18 15.84 2.28 4.21
CA GLY A 18 15.87 1.20 3.23
C GLY A 18 14.59 1.19 2.41
N THR A 19 14.73 1.29 1.09
CA THR A 19 13.61 1.13 0.16
C THR A 19 13.65 -0.24 -0.51
N LEU A 20 12.53 -0.95 -0.56
CA LEU A 20 12.30 -2.11 -1.41
C LEU A 20 11.36 -1.73 -2.56
N SER A 21 11.85 -1.78 -3.80
CA SER A 21 11.02 -1.62 -4.99
C SER A 21 10.81 -2.98 -5.65
N VAL A 22 9.56 -3.42 -5.78
CA VAL A 22 9.18 -4.68 -6.43
C VAL A 22 8.46 -4.37 -7.73
N SER A 23 9.06 -4.76 -8.85
CA SER A 23 8.50 -4.50 -10.18
C SER A 23 7.35 -5.47 -10.47
N ASP A 24 6.49 -5.10 -11.41
CA ASP A 24 5.42 -5.97 -11.90
C ASP A 24 5.98 -7.32 -12.39
N GLY A 25 5.29 -8.41 -12.06
CA GLY A 25 5.70 -9.77 -12.38
C GLY A 25 6.94 -10.27 -11.64
N ALA A 26 7.47 -9.51 -10.66
CA ALA A 26 8.52 -9.98 -9.77
C ALA A 26 7.93 -10.75 -8.58
N ILE A 27 8.74 -11.63 -7.99
CA ILE A 27 8.39 -12.41 -6.80
C ILE A 27 9.32 -12.01 -5.66
N ALA A 28 8.77 -11.55 -4.53
CA ALA A 28 9.55 -11.23 -3.34
C ALA A 28 8.86 -11.80 -2.09
N THR A 29 9.40 -12.88 -1.54
CA THR A 29 8.76 -13.59 -0.39
C THR A 29 9.61 -13.51 0.87
N ASP A 30 8.98 -13.82 1.99
CA ASP A 30 9.62 -13.88 3.31
C ASP A 30 10.27 -12.53 3.67
N ILE A 31 9.59 -11.44 3.29
CA ILE A 31 10.05 -10.08 3.56
C ILE A 31 9.87 -9.74 5.04
N VAL A 32 10.84 -9.00 5.56
CA VAL A 32 10.75 -8.33 6.86
C VAL A 32 10.93 -6.84 6.64
N GLN A 33 9.84 -6.09 6.77
CA GLN A 33 9.87 -4.64 6.87
C GLN A 33 10.01 -4.27 8.34
N SER A 34 11.15 -3.72 8.71
CA SER A 34 11.33 -3.05 10.00
C SER A 34 10.88 -1.59 9.89
N GLU A 35 10.61 -0.96 11.03
CA GLU A 35 10.26 0.46 11.15
C GLU A 35 11.20 1.36 10.34
N GLY A 36 10.63 2.36 9.67
CA GLY A 36 11.35 3.28 8.80
C GLY A 36 11.62 2.72 7.39
N GLY A 37 11.05 1.56 7.07
CA GLY A 37 11.29 0.85 5.81
C GLY A 37 10.23 1.19 4.77
N ALA A 38 10.64 1.58 3.57
CA ALA A 38 9.72 1.93 2.50
C ALA A 38 9.56 0.78 1.49
N ILE A 39 8.33 0.40 1.15
CA ILE A 39 8.04 -0.55 0.06
C ILE A 39 7.27 0.14 -1.06
N SER A 40 7.71 -0.05 -2.31
CA SER A 40 7.04 0.46 -3.51
C SER A 40 6.75 -0.67 -4.49
N LEU A 41 5.47 -0.87 -4.82
CA LEU A 41 5.01 -1.97 -5.65
C LEU A 41 3.64 -1.70 -6.29
N SER A 42 3.23 -2.60 -7.18
CA SER A 42 1.85 -2.66 -7.67
C SER A 42 1.21 -4.02 -7.37
N THR A 43 -0.09 -4.10 -7.59
CA THR A 43 -0.89 -5.33 -7.51
C THR A 43 -0.53 -6.40 -8.56
N LEU A 44 0.42 -6.14 -9.47
CA LEU A 44 0.98 -7.14 -10.40
C LEU A 44 2.23 -7.87 -9.88
N ALA A 45 2.74 -7.51 -8.70
CA ALA A 45 3.82 -8.25 -8.04
C ALA A 45 3.26 -9.43 -7.22
N THR A 46 4.10 -10.43 -6.94
CA THR A 46 3.81 -11.47 -5.94
C THR A 46 4.72 -11.26 -4.74
N VAL A 47 4.13 -10.84 -3.61
CA VAL A 47 4.84 -10.41 -2.42
C VAL A 47 4.22 -11.03 -1.17
N ASN A 48 5.05 -11.45 -0.21
CA ASN A 48 4.60 -11.71 1.16
C ASN A 48 5.67 -11.38 2.19
N GLY A 49 5.24 -11.08 3.40
CA GLY A 49 6.14 -10.76 4.48
C GLY A 49 5.41 -10.29 5.74
N ARG A 50 6.16 -9.65 6.62
CA ARG A 50 5.66 -9.05 7.86
C ARG A 50 6.28 -7.68 8.12
N HIS A 51 5.55 -6.87 8.87
CA HIS A 51 5.97 -5.61 9.49
C HIS A 51 5.48 -5.58 10.95
N PRO A 52 5.79 -4.55 11.76
CA PRO A 52 5.41 -4.51 13.17
C PRO A 52 3.91 -4.66 13.45
N GLU A 53 3.04 -4.21 12.54
CA GLU A 53 1.59 -4.27 12.67
C GLU A 53 0.97 -5.58 12.13
N GLY A 54 1.77 -6.49 11.54
CA GLY A 54 1.33 -7.82 11.15
C GLY A 54 1.91 -8.37 9.84
N GLU A 55 1.21 -9.34 9.27
CA GLU A 55 1.56 -9.94 7.98
C GLU A 55 0.93 -9.20 6.80
N PHE A 56 1.62 -9.19 5.66
CA PHE A 56 1.13 -8.58 4.44
C PHE A 56 1.36 -9.48 3.22
N SER A 57 0.55 -9.28 2.19
CA SER A 57 0.68 -10.00 0.92
C SER A 57 0.18 -9.19 -0.26
N VAL A 58 0.74 -9.51 -1.43
CA VAL A 58 0.19 -9.16 -2.74
C VAL A 58 0.27 -10.41 -3.61
N ASP A 59 -0.86 -10.90 -4.10
CA ASP A 59 -0.89 -12.00 -5.07
C ASP A 59 -2.09 -11.87 -6.01
N LYS A 60 -1.86 -12.10 -7.30
CA LYS A 60 -2.92 -12.16 -8.34
C LYS A 60 -3.93 -11.01 -8.28
N GLY A 61 -3.44 -9.77 -8.14
CA GLY A 61 -4.30 -8.59 -8.11
C GLY A 61 -4.99 -8.31 -6.77
N TYR A 62 -4.63 -9.03 -5.70
CA TYR A 62 -5.12 -8.78 -4.35
C TYR A 62 -3.97 -8.40 -3.42
N ALA A 63 -4.06 -7.22 -2.82
CA ALA A 63 -3.13 -6.74 -1.80
C ALA A 63 -3.81 -6.69 -0.43
N CYS A 64 -3.14 -7.11 0.63
CA CYS A 64 -3.71 -7.12 1.97
C CYS A 64 -2.66 -6.83 3.03
N GLY A 65 -3.01 -5.98 4.00
CA GLY A 65 -2.24 -5.82 5.23
C GLY A 65 -0.94 -5.02 5.08
N LEU A 66 -0.72 -4.27 3.99
CA LEU A 66 0.52 -3.52 3.81
C LEU A 66 0.58 -2.31 4.76
N LEU A 67 1.76 -2.09 5.35
CA LEU A 67 2.17 -0.84 5.96
C LEU A 67 2.99 -0.05 4.94
N LEU A 68 2.45 1.09 4.49
CA LEU A 68 3.12 2.00 3.57
C LEU A 68 3.57 3.21 4.38
N GLU A 69 4.88 3.34 4.54
CA GLU A 69 5.53 4.39 5.30
C GLU A 69 6.80 4.88 4.59
N ASN A 70 7.28 6.05 4.98
CA ASN A 70 8.53 6.67 4.52
C ASN A 70 8.64 6.76 3.00
N GLY A 71 7.57 7.20 2.32
CA GLY A 71 7.50 7.29 0.86
C GLY A 71 7.20 5.96 0.14
N GLY A 72 6.93 4.89 0.90
CA GLY A 72 6.41 3.63 0.37
C GLY A 72 5.07 3.83 -0.34
N ASN A 73 4.81 3.06 -1.39
CA ASN A 73 3.56 3.19 -2.13
C ASN A 73 3.06 1.89 -2.76
N LEU A 74 1.73 1.81 -2.90
CA LEU A 74 1.04 0.73 -3.59
C LEU A 74 0.17 1.31 -4.70
N ARG A 75 0.31 0.76 -5.91
CA ARG A 75 -0.65 0.98 -7.00
C ARG A 75 -1.64 -0.18 -7.14
N VAL A 76 -2.91 0.11 -6.89
CA VAL A 76 -4.05 -0.81 -7.09
C VAL A 76 -4.60 -0.56 -8.49
N LEU A 77 -4.42 -1.53 -9.39
CA LEU A 77 -4.84 -1.40 -10.79
C LEU A 77 -6.34 -1.63 -10.96
N GLU A 78 -6.86 -1.29 -12.13
CA GLU A 78 -8.27 -1.54 -12.48
C GLU A 78 -8.60 -3.03 -12.36
N GLY A 79 -9.75 -3.36 -11.78
CA GLY A 79 -10.18 -4.74 -11.51
C GLY A 79 -9.45 -5.44 -10.35
N HIS A 80 -8.43 -4.81 -9.76
CA HIS A 80 -7.70 -5.32 -8.59
C HIS A 80 -8.27 -4.76 -7.28
N ARG A 81 -7.84 -5.35 -6.15
CA ARG A 81 -8.34 -4.98 -4.82
C ARG A 81 -7.22 -4.87 -3.79
N ALA A 82 -7.34 -3.89 -2.89
CA ALA A 82 -6.53 -3.77 -1.69
C ALA A 82 -7.40 -3.75 -0.42
N GLU A 83 -6.95 -4.39 0.66
CA GLU A 83 -7.65 -4.38 1.95
C GLU A 83 -6.68 -4.17 3.11
N LYS A 84 -7.15 -3.52 4.19
CA LYS A 84 -6.40 -3.38 5.45
C LYS A 84 -5.02 -2.74 5.23
N ILE A 85 -4.99 -1.64 4.48
CA ILE A 85 -3.76 -0.91 4.19
C ILE A 85 -3.61 0.21 5.22
N ILE A 86 -2.42 0.34 5.79
CA ILE A 86 -2.06 1.42 6.72
C ILE A 86 -1.14 2.38 5.96
N LEU A 87 -1.49 3.66 5.94
CA LEU A 87 -0.71 4.74 5.33
C LEU A 87 -0.22 5.66 6.43
N ASP A 88 1.09 5.79 6.57
CA ASP A 88 1.74 6.62 7.58
C ASP A 88 2.98 7.30 6.96
N GLN A 89 3.51 8.36 7.56
CA GLN A 89 4.82 8.95 7.24
C GLN A 89 5.11 9.07 5.72
N GLU A 90 4.31 9.82 4.96
CA GLU A 90 4.47 9.97 3.48
C GLU A 90 4.17 8.69 2.66
N GLY A 91 3.50 7.70 3.26
CA GLY A 91 3.03 6.50 2.59
C GLY A 91 1.84 6.76 1.66
N GLY A 92 1.87 6.20 0.45
CA GLY A 92 0.90 6.50 -0.60
C GLY A 92 0.13 5.30 -1.14
N LEU A 93 -1.20 5.39 -1.20
CA LEU A 93 -2.06 4.41 -1.87
C LEU A 93 -2.75 5.02 -3.09
N LEU A 94 -2.42 4.50 -4.28
CA LEU A 94 -2.98 4.94 -5.56
C LEU A 94 -4.01 3.93 -6.06
N VAL A 95 -5.28 4.34 -6.14
CA VAL A 95 -6.41 3.43 -6.39
C VAL A 95 -7.05 3.70 -7.76
N ASN A 96 -6.81 2.80 -8.71
CA ASN A 96 -7.60 2.65 -9.95
C ASN A 96 -8.61 1.49 -9.86
N GLY A 97 -8.44 0.57 -8.90
CA GLY A 97 -9.35 -0.54 -8.63
C GLY A 97 -10.22 -0.29 -7.41
N THR A 98 -10.28 -1.26 -6.49
CA THR A 98 -11.07 -1.16 -5.26
C THR A 98 -10.18 -1.20 -4.02
N THR A 99 -10.49 -0.42 -3.00
CA THR A 99 -9.86 -0.52 -1.68
C THR A 99 -10.88 -0.51 -0.56
N SER A 100 -10.58 -1.23 0.52
CA SER A 100 -11.39 -1.14 1.75
C SER A 100 -10.59 -1.29 3.03
N ALA A 101 -11.14 -0.80 4.15
CA ALA A 101 -10.48 -0.85 5.46
C ALA A 101 -9.09 -0.18 5.45
N VAL A 102 -8.97 0.95 4.76
CA VAL A 102 -7.72 1.74 4.75
C VAL A 102 -7.69 2.64 5.98
N VAL A 103 -6.57 2.64 6.69
CA VAL A 103 -6.27 3.61 7.75
C VAL A 103 -5.26 4.61 7.19
N VAL A 104 -5.58 5.89 7.28
CA VAL A 104 -4.72 6.98 6.80
C VAL A 104 -4.34 7.84 8.00
N ASP A 105 -3.11 7.63 8.48
CA ASP A 105 -2.50 8.31 9.62
C ASP A 105 -1.71 9.55 9.18
N GLU A 106 -0.93 10.14 10.09
CA GLU A 106 -0.26 11.42 9.89
C GLU A 106 0.71 11.38 8.69
N GLY A 107 0.44 12.19 7.66
CA GLY A 107 1.24 12.24 6.44
C GLY A 107 0.96 11.09 5.46
N GLY A 108 0.05 10.18 5.77
CA GLY A 108 -0.44 9.17 4.82
C GLY A 108 -1.32 9.78 3.74
N GLU A 109 -1.23 9.27 2.51
CA GLU A 109 -1.97 9.79 1.35
C GLU A 109 -2.77 8.70 0.61
N LEU A 110 -4.10 8.80 0.67
CA LEU A 110 -5.00 7.99 -0.13
C LEU A 110 -5.46 8.78 -1.36
N LEU A 111 -5.10 8.31 -2.56
CA LEU A 111 -5.48 8.90 -3.84
C LEU A 111 -6.37 7.97 -4.66
N VAL A 112 -7.65 8.35 -4.83
CA VAL A 112 -8.64 7.55 -5.57
C VAL A 112 -8.91 8.18 -6.94
N TYR A 113 -8.50 7.50 -8.01
CA TYR A 113 -8.67 7.97 -9.39
C TYR A 113 -10.09 7.72 -9.93
N PRO A 114 -10.49 8.38 -11.03
CA PRO A 114 -11.77 8.08 -11.70
C PRO A 114 -11.91 6.59 -12.02
N GLY A 115 -13.05 6.00 -11.64
CA GLY A 115 -13.32 4.55 -11.77
C GLY A 115 -12.85 3.71 -10.58
N GLY A 116 -12.03 4.29 -9.69
CA GLY A 116 -11.64 3.66 -8.43
C GLY A 116 -12.72 3.81 -7.34
N GLU A 117 -12.70 2.88 -6.39
CA GLU A 117 -13.61 2.88 -5.24
C GLU A 117 -12.84 2.70 -3.93
N ALA A 118 -13.22 3.49 -2.92
CA ALA A 118 -12.67 3.39 -1.56
C ALA A 118 -13.82 3.32 -0.55
N SER A 119 -13.78 2.35 0.35
CA SER A 119 -14.84 2.14 1.33
C SER A 119 -14.32 1.74 2.70
N ASN A 120 -15.06 2.08 3.75
CA ASN A 120 -14.68 1.77 5.12
C ASN A 120 -13.26 2.26 5.45
N CYS A 121 -12.86 3.42 4.94
CA CYS A 121 -11.58 4.02 5.28
C CYS A 121 -11.73 4.93 6.50
N GLU A 122 -10.69 4.98 7.32
CA GLU A 122 -10.54 5.85 8.47
C GLU A 122 -9.44 6.87 8.15
N ILE A 123 -9.81 8.15 8.11
CA ILE A 123 -8.86 9.24 7.87
C ILE A 123 -8.63 9.95 9.19
N ASN A 124 -7.45 9.74 9.77
CA ASN A 124 -7.02 10.30 11.05
C ASN A 124 -6.41 11.69 10.87
N GLN A 125 -6.12 12.36 11.99
CA GLN A 125 -5.54 13.70 11.97
C GLN A 125 -4.21 13.71 11.21
N GLY A 126 -4.11 14.58 10.20
CA GLY A 126 -2.91 14.68 9.35
C GLY A 126 -2.91 13.73 8.15
N GLY A 127 -3.86 12.80 8.08
CA GLY A 127 -4.07 11.97 6.89
C GLY A 127 -4.75 12.74 5.76
N VAL A 128 -4.37 12.43 4.52
CA VAL A 128 -4.88 13.10 3.32
C VAL A 128 -5.64 12.12 2.44
N LEU A 129 -6.85 12.53 2.05
CA LEU A 129 -7.65 11.84 1.07
C LEU A 129 -7.89 12.76 -0.13
N CYS A 130 -7.40 12.36 -1.30
CA CYS A 130 -7.53 13.10 -2.55
C CYS A 130 -8.35 12.30 -3.58
N TRP A 131 -9.31 12.95 -4.22
CA TRP A 131 -10.15 12.36 -5.25
C TRP A 131 -10.29 13.26 -6.49
N PRO A 132 -9.51 13.04 -7.56
CA PRO A 132 -9.82 13.69 -8.83
C PRO A 132 -11.08 13.07 -9.46
N GLY A 133 -12.17 13.85 -9.57
CA GLY A 133 -13.36 13.48 -10.35
C GLY A 133 -14.56 12.97 -9.54
N LYS A 134 -15.17 11.85 -9.97
CA LYS A 134 -16.38 11.25 -9.37
C LYS A 134 -16.17 9.80 -8.87
N PRO A 135 -15.18 9.51 -8.00
CA PRO A 135 -15.05 8.18 -7.41
C PRO A 135 -16.18 7.88 -6.41
N VAL A 136 -16.38 6.60 -6.11
CA VAL A 136 -17.30 6.17 -5.03
C VAL A 136 -16.50 6.06 -3.74
N ILE A 137 -16.84 6.91 -2.77
CA ILE A 137 -16.08 7.04 -1.53
C ILE A 137 -17.00 6.95 -0.33
N ARG A 138 -16.68 6.04 0.59
CA ARG A 138 -17.40 5.82 1.86
C ARG A 138 -16.39 5.77 3.00
N CYS A 139 -15.80 6.92 3.31
CA CYS A 139 -14.80 7.05 4.36
C CYS A 139 -15.36 7.81 5.57
N LEU A 140 -14.89 7.44 6.75
CA LEU A 140 -15.07 8.21 7.98
C LEU A 140 -13.90 9.16 8.13
N LEU A 141 -14.20 10.45 8.30
CA LEU A 141 -13.20 11.42 8.74
C LEU A 141 -13.25 11.48 10.28
N VAL A 142 -12.15 11.14 10.93
CA VAL A 142 -12.03 11.26 12.38
C VAL A 142 -11.50 12.66 12.68
N ALA A 143 -12.39 13.57 13.04
CA ALA A 143 -12.02 14.90 13.51
C ALA A 143 -11.61 14.84 15.00
N PRO A 144 -10.70 15.73 15.46
CA PRO A 144 -10.28 15.80 16.86
C PRO A 144 -11.43 16.18 17.82
#